data_AF-A0A5N5E4U2-F1
#
_entry.id   AF-A0A5N5E4U2-F1
#
_cell.length_a   1.000
_cell.length_b   1.000
_cell.length_c   1.000
_cell.angle_alpha   90.00
_cell.angle_beta   90.00
_cell.angle_gamma   90.00
#
_symmetry.space_group_name_H-M   'P 1'
#
loop_
_entity.id
_entity.type
_entity.pdbx_description
1 polymer ?
#
loop_
_entity_poly.entity_id
_entity_poly.type
_entity_poly.pdbx_seq_one_letter_code
_entity_poly.pdbx_strand_id
1 'polypeptide(L)'
;MDSVSLVRVTEALNAAWGPDTCAPEDIGDWSEENPARGQCATTAVVVHDYFGGDLVRGEVHVRGERVDFHWWNRLPDGSEIDLTREQFSVQESVIGGVYVPRPTGWTRLDYEYSLLSGRVAEHLKRSPTTFLASQG
;
A
#
# COMPACT_ATOMS: atom_id res chain seq x y z
N MET A 1 16.21 3.95 18.21
CA MET A 1 15.07 3.31 17.54
C MET A 1 15.60 2.80 16.23
N ASP A 2 15.65 1.49 16.04
CA ASP A 2 16.02 0.92 14.75
C ASP A 2 15.02 1.45 13.72
N SER A 3 15.50 2.14 12.70
CA SER A 3 14.66 2.58 11.60
C SER A 3 14.08 1.35 10.91
N VAL A 4 12.76 1.27 10.79
CA VAL A 4 12.11 0.23 10.00
C VAL A 4 12.53 0.39 8.53
N SER A 5 12.85 -0.71 7.85
CA SER A 5 13.23 -0.68 6.43
C SER A 5 12.02 -0.86 5.52
N LEU A 6 12.11 -0.34 4.29
CA LEU A 6 11.07 -0.53 3.27
C LEU A 6 10.77 -2.01 3.04
N VAL A 7 11.80 -2.86 2.97
CA VAL A 7 11.66 -4.32 2.79
C VAL A 7 10.75 -4.92 3.87
N ARG A 8 10.98 -4.58 5.15
CA ARG A 8 10.17 -5.12 6.25
C ARG A 8 8.73 -4.62 6.22
N VAL A 9 8.50 -3.37 5.81
CA VAL A 9 7.15 -2.83 5.64
C VAL A 9 6.45 -3.50 4.46
N THR A 10 7.13 -3.73 3.35
CA THR A 10 6.59 -4.47 2.19
C THR A 10 6.20 -5.90 2.56
N GLU A 11 7.07 -6.63 3.26
CA GLU A 11 6.76 -7.98 3.75
C GLU A 11 5.53 -7.99 4.68
N ALA A 12 5.47 -7.02 5.60
CA ALA A 12 4.35 -6.89 6.52
C ALA A 12 3.04 -6.53 5.80
N LEU A 13 3.08 -5.66 4.79
CA LEU A 13 1.91 -5.30 3.96
C LEU A 13 1.39 -6.51 3.19
N ASN A 14 2.28 -7.21 2.48
CA ASN A 14 1.91 -8.42 1.71
C ASN A 14 1.27 -9.49 2.62
N ALA A 15 1.78 -9.65 3.84
CA ALA A 15 1.23 -10.59 4.81
C ALA A 15 -0.07 -10.12 5.48
N ALA A 16 -0.40 -8.82 5.40
CA ALA A 16 -1.53 -8.21 6.09
C ALA A 16 -2.76 -8.00 5.18
N TRP A 17 -2.55 -7.96 3.85
CA TRP A 17 -3.63 -7.82 2.89
C TRP A 17 -4.61 -8.99 2.98
N GLY A 18 -5.89 -8.64 2.93
CA GLY A 18 -6.99 -9.58 2.87
C GLY A 18 -8.25 -8.90 2.34
N PRO A 19 -9.35 -9.65 2.17
CA PRO A 19 -10.60 -9.09 1.68
C PRO A 19 -11.19 -8.04 2.65
N ASP A 20 -10.80 -8.05 3.92
CA ASP A 20 -11.25 -7.11 4.94
C ASP A 20 -10.39 -5.84 5.06
N THR A 21 -9.27 -5.78 4.33
CA THR A 21 -8.48 -4.55 4.11
C THR A 21 -8.63 -4.01 2.70
N CYS A 22 -9.30 -4.76 1.82
CA CYS A 22 -9.63 -4.37 0.46
C CYS A 22 -10.69 -3.25 0.48
N ALA A 23 -10.58 -2.28 -0.42
CA ALA A 23 -11.65 -1.32 -0.65
C ALA A 23 -12.99 -2.06 -0.88
N PRO A 24 -14.08 -1.67 -0.19
CA PRO A 24 -15.34 -2.42 -0.23
C PRO A 24 -15.90 -2.68 -1.62
N GLU A 25 -15.71 -1.73 -2.55
CA GLU A 25 -16.12 -1.84 -3.95
C GLU A 25 -15.35 -2.91 -4.74
N ASP A 26 -14.11 -3.23 -4.33
CA ASP A 26 -13.21 -4.14 -5.04
C ASP A 26 -13.20 -5.56 -4.46
N ILE A 27 -13.91 -5.82 -3.35
CA ILE A 27 -13.97 -7.13 -2.69
C ILE A 27 -14.42 -8.23 -3.66
N GLY A 28 -15.31 -7.91 -4.60
CA GLY A 28 -15.79 -8.86 -5.61
C GLY A 28 -14.71 -9.33 -6.60
N ASP A 29 -13.67 -8.52 -6.81
CA ASP A 29 -12.55 -8.79 -7.71
C ASP A 29 -11.27 -9.21 -6.97
N TRP A 30 -11.27 -9.16 -5.63
CA TRP A 30 -10.17 -9.61 -4.78
C TRP A 30 -10.06 -11.14 -4.76
N SER A 31 -8.84 -11.67 -4.78
CA SER A 31 -8.58 -13.11 -4.62
C SER A 31 -7.22 -13.36 -3.98
N GLU A 32 -6.98 -14.59 -3.49
CA GLU A 32 -5.66 -14.99 -2.98
C GLU A 32 -4.57 -14.96 -4.07
N GLU A 33 -4.96 -15.11 -5.34
CA GLU A 33 -4.05 -15.01 -6.50
C GLU A 33 -3.75 -13.54 -6.86
N ASN A 34 -4.57 -12.59 -6.41
CA ASN A 34 -4.39 -11.15 -6.59
C ASN A 34 -4.68 -10.38 -5.28
N PRO A 35 -3.84 -10.56 -4.24
CA PRO A 35 -4.11 -9.99 -2.92
C PRO A 35 -3.99 -8.46 -2.89
N ALA A 36 -3.31 -7.87 -3.87
CA ALA A 36 -3.12 -6.42 -4.01
C ALA A 36 -4.36 -5.67 -4.50
N ARG A 37 -5.35 -6.36 -5.09
CA ARG A 37 -6.59 -5.76 -5.59
C ARG A 37 -7.29 -4.95 -4.50
N GLY A 38 -7.60 -3.69 -4.80
CA GLY A 38 -8.29 -2.79 -3.87
C GLY A 38 -7.49 -2.38 -2.63
N GLN A 39 -6.18 -2.66 -2.56
CA GLN A 39 -5.34 -2.30 -1.40
C GLN A 39 -4.59 -0.97 -1.59
N CYS A 40 -4.70 -0.31 -2.75
CA CYS A 40 -3.76 0.75 -3.14
C CYS A 40 -3.76 1.97 -2.21
N ALA A 41 -4.92 2.55 -1.92
CA ALA A 41 -5.03 3.77 -1.12
C ALA A 41 -4.55 3.55 0.32
N THR A 42 -4.99 2.48 0.97
CA THR A 42 -4.59 2.17 2.35
C THR A 42 -3.10 1.83 2.43
N THR A 43 -2.58 1.08 1.46
CA THR A 43 -1.15 0.77 1.36
C THR A 43 -0.30 2.01 1.17
N ALA A 44 -0.67 2.90 0.24
CA ALA A 44 0.07 4.14 -0.01
C ALA A 44 0.14 5.02 1.25
N VAL A 45 -0.96 5.11 2.01
CA VAL A 45 -1.01 5.84 3.29
C VAL A 45 -0.13 5.19 4.35
N VAL A 46 -0.11 3.86 4.46
CA VAL A 46 0.81 3.17 5.39
C VAL A 46 2.28 3.44 5.03
N VAL A 47 2.64 3.38 3.75
CA VAL A 47 4.00 3.69 3.29
C VAL A 47 4.36 5.15 3.61
N HIS A 48 3.45 6.08 3.37
CA HIS A 48 3.61 7.49 3.73
C HIS A 48 3.83 7.67 5.24
N ASP A 49 3.10 6.96 6.09
CA ASP A 49 3.25 7.10 7.54
C ASP A 49 4.58 6.57 8.08
N TYR A 50 5.16 5.57 7.42
CA TYR A 50 6.47 5.03 7.80
C TYR A 50 7.64 5.82 7.23
N PHE A 51 7.52 6.34 6.00
CA PHE A 51 8.66 6.89 5.25
C PHE A 51 8.49 8.35 4.82
N GLY A 52 7.34 8.96 5.11
CA GLY A 52 6.97 10.28 4.61
C GLY A 52 6.79 10.29 3.10
N GLY A 53 7.12 11.42 2.49
CA GLY A 53 6.94 11.63 1.05
C GLY A 53 5.56 12.15 0.69
N ASP A 54 5.23 12.09 -0.59
CA ASP A 54 3.97 12.58 -1.13
C ASP A 54 3.11 11.41 -1.62
N LEU A 55 1.83 11.40 -1.22
CA LEU A 55 0.87 10.50 -1.83
C LEU A 55 0.58 10.97 -3.26
N VAL A 56 0.52 10.03 -4.19
CA VAL A 56 0.25 10.28 -5.60
C VAL A 56 -0.97 9.48 -6.01
N ARG A 57 -1.85 10.12 -6.78
CA ARG A 57 -3.06 9.49 -7.33
C ARG A 57 -3.10 9.61 -8.85
N GLY A 58 -3.22 8.48 -9.53
CA GLY A 58 -3.41 8.37 -10.98
C GLY A 58 -4.80 7.85 -11.32
N GLU A 59 -5.18 7.94 -12.58
CA GLU A 59 -6.45 7.43 -13.08
C GLU A 59 -6.29 6.00 -13.61
N VAL A 60 -7.17 5.09 -13.23
CA VAL A 60 -7.25 3.74 -13.80
C VAL A 60 -8.18 3.78 -15.01
N HIS A 61 -7.68 3.29 -16.14
CA HIS A 61 -8.42 3.24 -17.40
C HIS A 61 -8.52 1.80 -17.90
N VAL A 62 -9.70 1.43 -18.42
CA VAL A 62 -9.95 0.18 -19.13
C VAL A 62 -10.46 0.51 -20.51
N ARG A 63 -9.77 0.02 -21.56
CA ARG A 63 -10.11 0.32 -22.97
C ARG A 63 -10.23 1.83 -23.28
N GLY A 64 -9.43 2.64 -22.59
CA GLY A 64 -9.40 4.11 -22.76
C GLY A 64 -10.47 4.88 -21.98
N GLU A 65 -11.30 4.20 -21.19
CA GLU A 65 -12.28 4.85 -20.31
C GLU A 65 -11.79 4.82 -18.87
N ARG A 66 -11.85 5.97 -18.18
CA ARG A 66 -11.50 6.06 -16.75
C ARG A 66 -12.56 5.37 -15.91
N VAL A 67 -12.14 4.36 -15.13
CA VAL A 67 -13.01 3.58 -14.25
C VAL A 67 -12.77 3.84 -12.77
N ASP A 68 -11.53 4.19 -12.38
CA ASP A 68 -11.18 4.37 -10.97
C ASP A 68 -9.92 5.25 -10.78
N PHE A 69 -9.38 5.29 -9.55
CA PHE A 69 -8.12 5.92 -9.18
C PHE A 69 -7.17 4.93 -8.51
N HIS A 70 -5.89 5.02 -8.85
CA HIS A 70 -4.81 4.27 -8.23
C HIS A 70 -3.95 5.18 -7.36
N TRP A 71 -3.47 4.67 -6.24
CA TRP A 71 -2.65 5.41 -5.28
C TRP A 71 -1.30 4.74 -5.06
N TRP A 72 -0.24 5.54 -5.02
CA TRP A 72 1.11 5.12 -4.62
C TRP A 72 1.80 6.23 -3.83
N ASN A 73 3.00 5.98 -3.32
CA ASN A 73 3.76 6.97 -2.56
C ASN A 73 5.06 7.34 -3.27
N ARG A 74 5.39 8.62 -3.31
CA ARG A 74 6.69 9.13 -3.77
C ARG A 74 7.52 9.53 -2.56
N LEU A 75 8.62 8.85 -2.32
CA LEU A 75 9.48 9.06 -1.16
C LEU A 75 10.21 10.42 -1.19
N PRO A 76 10.74 10.90 -0.05
CA PRO A 76 11.47 12.17 0.01
C PRO A 76 12.68 12.28 -0.93
N ASP A 77 13.29 11.16 -1.32
CA ASP A 77 14.38 11.11 -2.30
C ASP A 77 13.89 11.17 -3.77
N GLY A 78 12.58 11.23 -3.96
CA GLY A 78 11.91 11.32 -5.26
C GLY A 78 11.60 9.97 -5.91
N SER A 79 12.01 8.85 -5.31
CA SER A 79 11.66 7.50 -5.80
C SER A 79 10.18 7.18 -5.61
N GLU A 80 9.59 6.43 -6.55
CA GLU A 80 8.19 6.03 -6.47
C GLU A 80 8.06 4.59 -5.98
N ILE A 81 7.20 4.39 -4.97
CA ILE A 81 6.89 3.11 -4.37
C ILE A 81 5.41 2.80 -4.62
N ASP A 82 5.17 1.88 -5.55
CA ASP A 82 3.86 1.32 -5.85
C ASP A 82 3.87 -0.19 -5.58
N LEU A 83 3.59 -0.56 -4.34
CA LEU A 83 3.56 -1.96 -3.90
C LEU A 83 2.32 -2.71 -4.41
N THR A 84 1.33 -1.99 -4.94
CA THR A 84 0.06 -2.55 -5.41
C THR A 84 -0.08 -2.51 -6.93
N ARG A 85 1.04 -2.28 -7.65
CA ARG A 85 1.05 -2.20 -9.11
C ARG A 85 0.56 -3.48 -9.78
N GLU A 86 0.87 -4.62 -9.17
CA GLU A 86 0.52 -5.95 -9.65
C GLU A 86 -0.98 -6.26 -9.64
N GLN A 87 -1.80 -5.41 -9.00
CA GLN A 87 -3.24 -5.62 -9.00
C GLN A 87 -3.83 -5.57 -10.41
N PHE A 88 -3.24 -4.78 -11.31
CA PHE A 88 -3.78 -4.48 -12.64
C PHE A 88 -3.42 -5.56 -13.66
N SER A 89 -4.43 -5.94 -14.44
CA SER A 89 -4.25 -6.77 -15.63
C SER A 89 -3.68 -5.97 -16.80
N VAL A 90 -3.31 -6.66 -17.89
CA VAL A 90 -2.88 -6.02 -19.14
C VAL A 90 -3.94 -5.14 -19.82
N GLN A 91 -5.20 -5.21 -19.37
CA GLN A 91 -6.30 -4.41 -19.90
C GLN A 91 -6.50 -3.08 -19.14
N GLU A 92 -5.84 -2.94 -18.00
CA GLU A 92 -5.92 -1.79 -17.11
C GLU A 92 -4.64 -0.98 -17.21
N SER A 93 -4.77 0.34 -17.35
CA SER A 93 -3.63 1.26 -17.38
C SER A 93 -3.82 2.37 -16.36
N VAL A 94 -2.77 2.69 -15.62
CA VAL A 94 -2.73 3.87 -14.75
C VAL A 94 -2.11 5.02 -15.51
N ILE A 95 -2.80 6.15 -15.55
CA ILE A 95 -2.41 7.34 -16.30
C ILE A 95 -2.29 8.53 -15.35
N GLY A 96 -1.28 9.37 -15.60
CA GLY A 96 -1.04 10.59 -14.83
C GLY A 96 -0.49 10.32 -13.44
N GLY A 97 -0.73 11.26 -12.54
CA GLY A 97 -0.21 11.25 -11.17
C GLY A 97 -0.27 12.66 -10.60
N VAL A 98 -1.22 12.91 -9.71
CA VAL A 98 -1.34 14.18 -8.99
C VAL A 98 -1.02 13.96 -7.52
N TYR A 99 -0.30 14.92 -6.93
CA TYR A 99 -0.05 14.91 -5.50
C TYR A 99 -1.35 15.12 -4.73
N VAL A 100 -1.57 14.28 -3.75
CA VAL A 100 -2.74 14.33 -2.87
C VAL A 100 -2.26 14.43 -1.42
N PRO A 101 -2.85 15.33 -0.60
CA PRO A 101 -2.48 15.39 0.79
C PRO A 101 -2.90 14.11 1.51
N ARG A 102 -2.14 13.73 2.53
CA ARG A 102 -2.59 12.70 3.47
C ARG A 102 -3.95 13.12 4.06
N PRO A 103 -5.00 12.28 3.99
CA PRO A 103 -6.29 12.59 4.62
C PRO A 103 -6.13 12.79 6.13
N THR A 104 -6.76 13.84 6.68
CA THR A 104 -6.67 14.24 8.11
C THR A 104 -8.00 14.11 8.86
N GLY A 105 -8.97 13.37 8.32
CA GLY A 105 -10.29 13.17 8.91
C GLY A 105 -10.90 11.87 8.42
N TRP A 106 -12.14 11.60 8.82
CA TRP A 106 -12.78 10.33 8.51
C TRP A 106 -12.92 10.12 7.00
N THR A 107 -12.46 8.98 6.51
CA THR A 107 -12.64 8.53 5.15
C THR A 107 -13.45 7.24 5.11
N ARG A 108 -13.98 6.92 3.92
CA ARG A 108 -14.67 5.65 3.68
C ARG A 108 -13.77 4.41 3.87
N LEU A 109 -12.43 4.59 3.87
CA LEU A 109 -11.44 3.52 3.99
C LEU A 109 -10.78 3.48 5.39
N ASP A 110 -11.33 4.22 6.37
CA ASP A 110 -10.72 4.32 7.71
C ASP A 110 -10.65 2.98 8.43
N TYR A 111 -11.64 2.12 8.24
CA TYR A 111 -11.66 0.80 8.85
C TYR A 111 -10.54 -0.07 8.28
N GLU A 112 -10.49 -0.16 6.95
CA GLU A 112 -9.52 -0.93 6.17
C GLU A 112 -8.09 -0.46 6.46
N TYR A 113 -7.88 0.87 6.46
CA TYR A 113 -6.62 1.48 6.82
C TYR A 113 -6.21 1.13 8.25
N SER A 114 -7.12 1.29 9.22
CA SER A 114 -6.81 1.02 10.64
C SER A 114 -6.46 -0.45 10.87
N LEU A 115 -7.18 -1.36 10.20
CA LEU A 115 -6.92 -2.79 10.26
C LEU A 115 -5.58 -3.15 9.62
N LEU A 116 -5.31 -2.66 8.41
CA LEU A 116 -4.06 -2.88 7.69
C LEU A 116 -2.87 -2.34 8.49
N SER A 117 -2.93 -1.09 8.93
CA SER A 117 -1.89 -0.46 9.74
C SER A 117 -1.64 -1.20 11.05
N GLY A 118 -2.71 -1.71 11.70
CA GLY A 118 -2.60 -2.51 12.90
C GLY A 118 -1.85 -3.83 12.67
N ARG A 119 -2.21 -4.55 11.60
CA ARG A 119 -1.55 -5.81 11.19
C ARG A 119 -0.07 -5.59 10.85
N VAL A 120 0.24 -4.53 10.09
CA VAL A 120 1.62 -4.18 9.75
C VAL A 120 2.43 -3.90 11.00
N ALA A 121 1.91 -3.07 11.92
CA ALA A 121 2.59 -2.76 13.17
C ALA A 121 2.81 -4.00 14.05
N GLU A 122 1.86 -4.94 14.08
CA GLU A 122 2.00 -6.20 14.80
C GLU A 122 3.06 -7.11 14.18
N HIS A 123 3.04 -7.25 12.84
CA HIS A 123 4.03 -8.04 12.10
C HIS A 123 5.45 -7.54 12.38
N LEU A 124 5.65 -6.23 12.33
CA LEU A 124 6.95 -5.61 12.57
C LEU A 124 7.47 -5.80 14.01
N LYS A 125 6.60 -5.98 15.00
CA LYS A 125 6.99 -6.29 16.39
C LYS A 125 7.46 -7.74 16.56
N ARG A 126 6.90 -8.68 15.78
CA ARG A 126 7.16 -10.12 15.90
C ARG A 126 8.48 -10.55 15.25
N SER A 127 8.98 -9.77 14.28
CA SER A 127 10.21 -10.06 13.54
C SER A 127 11.34 -9.05 13.87
N PRO A 128 11.84 -8.97 15.13
CA PRO A 128 12.97 -8.08 15.43
C PRO A 128 14.20 -8.49 14.59
N THR A 129 14.93 -7.50 14.07
CA THR A 129 16.17 -7.70 13.32
C THR A 129 17.09 -8.60 14.13
N THR A 130 17.22 -9.87 13.73
CA THR A 130 18.17 -10.76 14.36
C THR A 130 19.55 -10.39 13.84
N PHE A 131 20.28 -9.55 14.57
CA PHE A 131 21.72 -9.45 14.37
C PHE A 131 22.33 -10.77 14.81
N LEU A 132 22.63 -11.66 13.86
CA LEU A 132 23.59 -12.73 14.07
C LEU A 132 24.95 -12.05 14.25
N ALA A 133 25.35 -11.82 15.50
CA ALA A 133 26.74 -11.57 15.83
C ALA A 133 27.53 -12.81 15.41
N SER A 134 28.26 -12.72 14.28
CA SER A 134 29.28 -13.69 13.93
C SER A 134 30.39 -13.60 14.97
N GLN A 135 30.43 -14.56 15.89
CA GLN A 135 31.66 -14.90 16.62
C GLN A 135 32.49 -15.78 15.69
N GLY A 136 33.68 -15.29 15.33
CA GLY A 136 34.68 -16.00 14.52
C GLY A 136 35.89 -15.12 14.27
#